data_AF-A0A660ULA7-F1
#
_entry.id   AF-A0A660ULA7-F1
#
_cell.length_a   1.000
_cell.length_b   1.000
_cell.length_c   1.000
_cell.angle_alpha   90.00
_cell.angle_beta   90.00
_cell.angle_gamma   90.00
#
_symmetry.space_group_name_H-M   'P 1'
#
loop_
_entity.id
_entity.type
_entity.pdbx_description
1 polymer ?
#
loop_
_entity_poly.entity_id
_entity_poly.type
_entity_poly.pdbx_seq_one_letter_code
_entity_poly.pdbx_strand_id
1 'polypeptide(L)'
;FIRYGRSARPEMSLACFVAIAMMSFYSGATTANRRKQIIYMVVFWVSLGLAMLAKGPAPLPLVGAPLFLYIAAGRRWKLIGKVLPVAGTVIFLAIVLPWPILVADRLAEAAGQTDTFALWKTESVSRFMGTHDSGDKPVYYYLPYMFSFMLPWAAFVAMALAAPFYKVWGERRRVMFYLWFWFVGDIVIMSASGGKRMHYVFPAMPAMAILAGIILEDVIFTRCAYTARFARNLLGAHAGAGIAAAVGLAGYALSRPTALQPGVVAVLSLGGIVLTAIVVWLFWRRKSAGALVAIFAGTCVLFMSAGAGGLFSVDTSFNRNAEVFAGKVADATGADAQLIAYGGVSSRFVHHYGKKVPVEKDMDRVHDYYIEGRPIVATGSYMDKLIEDGRFEISRRWERAEREGEKVVDGAVFGKVDDDAAASPQ
;
A
#
# COMPACT_ATOMS: atom_id res chain seq x y z
N PHE A 1 4.79 5.71 3.64
CA PHE A 1 5.12 4.52 4.43
C PHE A 1 4.26 4.33 5.66
N ILE A 2 4.22 5.25 6.65
CA ILE A 2 3.49 5.06 7.93
C ILE A 2 2.05 4.55 7.74
N ARG A 3 1.26 5.20 6.87
CA ARG A 3 -0.11 4.78 6.56
C ARG A 3 -0.18 3.38 5.95
N TYR A 4 0.62 3.12 4.91
CA TYR A 4 0.53 1.88 4.15
C TYR A 4 1.21 0.69 4.85
N GLY A 5 2.21 0.94 5.70
CA GLY A 5 2.80 -0.04 6.61
C GLY A 5 1.80 -0.64 7.60
N ARG A 6 0.64 0.02 7.76
CA ARG A 6 -0.49 -0.42 8.60
C ARG A 6 -1.70 -0.85 7.78
N SER A 7 -1.56 -0.91 6.45
CA SER A 7 -2.59 -1.48 5.58
C SER A 7 -2.26 -2.94 5.30
N ALA A 8 -3.22 -3.84 5.50
CA ALA A 8 -3.10 -5.27 5.18
C ALA A 8 -3.13 -5.47 3.66
N ARG A 9 -2.05 -5.05 3.00
CA ARG A 9 -1.93 -4.83 1.57
C ARG A 9 -0.54 -5.28 1.11
N PRO A 10 -0.42 -6.01 -0.02
CA PRO A 10 0.85 -6.61 -0.43
C PRO A 10 1.92 -5.58 -0.83
N GLU A 11 1.55 -4.31 -1.04
CA GLU A 11 2.45 -3.25 -1.49
C GLU A 11 3.67 -3.03 -0.59
N MET A 12 3.50 -3.15 0.73
CA MET A 12 4.61 -2.92 1.66
C MET A 12 5.58 -4.10 1.68
N SER A 13 5.07 -5.33 1.59
CA SER A 13 5.90 -6.52 1.42
C SER A 13 6.69 -6.44 0.12
N LEU A 14 6.04 -6.05 -0.98
CA LEU A 14 6.71 -5.78 -2.25
C LEU A 14 7.83 -4.74 -2.10
N ALA A 15 7.50 -3.56 -1.54
CA ALA A 15 8.48 -2.48 -1.39
C ALA A 15 9.66 -2.88 -0.49
N CYS A 16 9.41 -3.65 0.57
CA CYS A 16 10.44 -4.18 1.45
C CYS A 16 11.40 -5.11 0.69
N PHE A 17 10.87 -6.12 0.01
CA PHE A 17 11.71 -7.09 -0.70
C PHE A 17 12.43 -6.48 -1.90
N VAL A 18 11.80 -5.56 -2.65
CA VAL A 18 12.49 -4.79 -3.69
C VAL A 18 13.61 -3.94 -3.09
N ALA A 19 13.39 -3.28 -1.95
CA ALA A 19 14.43 -2.50 -1.29
C ALA A 19 15.62 -3.36 -0.86
N ILE A 20 15.35 -4.51 -0.22
CA ILE A 20 16.40 -5.45 0.20
C ILE A 20 17.16 -5.96 -1.03
N ALA A 21 16.46 -6.32 -2.10
CA ALA A 21 17.07 -6.76 -3.35
C ALA A 21 18.00 -5.66 -3.91
N MET A 22 17.49 -4.45 -4.12
CA MET A 22 18.26 -3.35 -4.71
C MET A 22 19.44 -2.92 -3.81
N MET A 23 19.30 -2.89 -2.49
CA MET A 23 20.43 -2.60 -1.60
C MET A 23 21.49 -3.70 -1.62
N SER A 24 21.06 -4.97 -1.68
CA SER A 24 21.96 -6.12 -1.75
C SER A 24 22.68 -6.20 -3.09
N PHE A 25 22.00 -5.89 -4.19
CA PHE A 25 22.62 -5.75 -5.51
C PHE A 25 23.80 -4.78 -5.44
N TYR A 26 23.56 -3.55 -4.96
CA TYR A 26 24.60 -2.52 -4.94
C TYR A 26 25.77 -2.94 -4.06
N SER A 27 25.47 -3.48 -2.86
CA SER A 27 26.48 -3.96 -1.91
C SER A 27 27.34 -5.09 -2.49
N GLY A 28 26.72 -6.06 -3.18
CA GLY A 28 27.43 -7.15 -3.84
C GLY A 28 28.21 -6.69 -5.08
N ALA A 29 27.72 -5.69 -5.81
CA ALA A 29 28.41 -5.13 -6.97
C ALA A 29 29.65 -4.32 -6.59
N THR A 30 29.67 -3.67 -5.43
CA THR A 30 30.77 -2.80 -4.98
C THR A 30 31.74 -3.44 -4.01
N THR A 31 31.38 -4.55 -3.34
CA THR A 31 32.27 -5.19 -2.38
C THR A 31 33.45 -5.90 -3.07
N ALA A 32 34.64 -5.79 -2.50
CA ALA A 32 35.82 -6.55 -2.92
C ALA A 32 35.88 -7.95 -2.29
N ASN A 33 35.12 -8.19 -1.21
CA ASN A 33 35.16 -9.46 -0.48
C ASN A 33 34.21 -10.49 -1.12
N ARG A 34 34.76 -11.59 -1.61
CA ARG A 34 33.99 -12.63 -2.32
C ARG A 34 32.90 -13.28 -1.46
N ARG A 35 33.16 -13.56 -0.18
CA ARG A 35 32.18 -14.15 0.74
C ARG A 35 31.00 -13.20 0.95
N LYS A 36 31.27 -11.92 1.21
CA LYS A 36 30.22 -10.90 1.34
C LYS A 36 29.44 -10.74 0.04
N GLN A 37 30.13 -10.75 -1.10
CA GLN A 37 29.48 -10.70 -2.41
C GLN A 37 28.46 -11.83 -2.58
N ILE A 38 28.85 -13.08 -2.29
CA ILE A 38 27.97 -14.25 -2.40
C ILE A 38 26.75 -14.07 -1.50
N ILE A 39 26.94 -13.67 -0.24
CA ILE A 39 25.84 -13.43 0.70
C ILE A 39 24.87 -12.38 0.15
N TYR A 40 25.37 -11.23 -0.32
CA TYR A 40 24.53 -10.20 -0.90
C TYR A 40 23.78 -10.66 -2.15
N MET A 41 24.40 -11.48 -3.01
CA MET A 41 23.73 -11.98 -4.20
C MET A 41 22.67 -13.03 -3.85
N VAL A 42 22.89 -13.88 -2.86
CA VAL A 42 21.84 -14.79 -2.35
C VAL A 42 20.67 -13.98 -1.79
N VAL A 43 20.93 -12.97 -0.96
CA VAL A 43 19.87 -12.08 -0.43
C VAL A 43 19.13 -11.36 -1.55
N PHE A 44 19.83 -10.90 -2.59
CA PHE A 44 19.22 -10.30 -3.78
C PHE A 44 18.22 -11.25 -4.46
N TRP A 45 18.65 -12.48 -4.78
CA TRP A 45 17.82 -13.45 -5.49
C TRP A 45 16.64 -13.96 -4.67
N VAL A 46 16.86 -14.24 -3.39
CA VAL A 46 15.80 -14.62 -2.46
C VAL A 46 14.78 -13.48 -2.34
N SER A 47 15.24 -12.26 -2.15
CA SER A 47 14.34 -11.10 -2.01
C SER A 47 13.58 -10.81 -3.30
N LEU A 48 14.20 -10.94 -4.47
CA LEU A 48 13.51 -10.81 -5.75
C LEU A 48 12.42 -11.88 -5.92
N GLY A 49 12.69 -13.12 -5.50
CA GLY A 49 11.71 -14.22 -5.51
C GLY A 49 10.54 -13.95 -4.57
N LEU A 50 10.82 -13.52 -3.34
CA LEU A 50 9.79 -13.15 -2.35
C LEU A 50 8.97 -11.93 -2.79
N ALA A 51 9.58 -10.95 -3.44
CA ALA A 51 8.87 -9.84 -4.06
C ALA A 51 7.86 -10.33 -5.11
N MET A 52 8.24 -11.34 -5.90
CA MET A 52 7.38 -11.90 -6.96
C MET A 52 6.24 -12.75 -6.38
N LEU A 53 6.49 -13.48 -5.29
CA LEU A 53 5.41 -14.13 -4.54
C LEU A 53 4.46 -13.12 -3.89
N ALA A 54 4.96 -11.95 -3.46
CA ALA A 54 4.14 -10.91 -2.86
C ALA A 54 3.20 -10.21 -3.85
N LYS A 55 3.62 -9.99 -5.11
CA LYS A 55 2.82 -9.23 -6.08
C LYS A 55 3.00 -9.67 -7.55
N GLY A 56 3.03 -10.98 -7.78
CA GLY A 56 3.16 -11.55 -9.13
C GLY A 56 4.42 -11.05 -9.86
N PRO A 57 4.45 -11.03 -11.20
CA PRO A 57 5.66 -10.69 -11.97
C PRO A 57 6.02 -9.19 -11.96
N ALA A 58 5.26 -8.33 -11.26
CA ALA A 58 5.52 -6.89 -11.19
C ALA A 58 6.96 -6.48 -10.76
N PRO A 59 7.67 -7.21 -9.87
CA PRO A 59 9.05 -6.88 -9.51
C PRO A 59 10.04 -7.02 -10.67
N LEU A 60 9.76 -7.83 -11.69
CA LEU A 60 10.70 -8.06 -12.80
C LEU A 60 11.02 -6.76 -13.54
N PRO A 61 10.05 -5.96 -14.03
CA PRO A 61 10.36 -4.68 -14.64
C PRO A 61 10.84 -3.63 -13.63
N LEU A 62 10.37 -3.67 -12.37
CA LEU A 62 10.79 -2.74 -11.31
C LEU A 62 12.24 -2.94 -10.83
N VAL A 63 12.77 -4.15 -10.93
CA VAL A 63 14.19 -4.40 -10.59
C VAL A 63 15.02 -4.44 -11.86
N GLY A 64 14.56 -5.14 -12.89
CA GLY A 64 15.28 -5.35 -14.13
C GLY A 64 15.57 -4.07 -14.89
N ALA A 65 14.57 -3.19 -15.09
CA ALA A 65 14.75 -1.99 -15.90
C ALA A 65 15.72 -0.99 -15.24
N PRO A 66 15.60 -0.64 -13.94
CA PRO A 66 16.59 0.21 -13.30
C PRO A 66 18.01 -0.34 -13.32
N LEU A 67 18.19 -1.64 -13.06
CA LEU A 67 19.50 -2.28 -13.07
C LEU A 67 20.09 -2.26 -14.48
N PHE A 68 19.29 -2.56 -15.50
CA PHE A 68 19.70 -2.46 -16.90
C PHE A 68 20.16 -1.05 -17.25
N LEU A 69 19.36 -0.02 -16.92
CA LEU A 69 19.70 1.38 -17.20
C LEU A 69 20.98 1.81 -16.49
N TYR A 70 21.15 1.43 -15.22
CA TYR A 70 22.38 1.70 -14.46
C TYR A 70 23.62 1.05 -15.08
N ILE A 71 23.52 -0.23 -15.47
CA ILE A 71 24.61 -0.98 -16.09
C ILE A 71 24.95 -0.39 -17.46
N ALA A 72 23.94 -0.12 -18.28
CA ALA A 72 24.10 0.43 -19.63
C ALA A 72 24.73 1.83 -19.60
N ALA A 73 24.19 2.74 -18.78
CA ALA A 73 24.72 4.10 -18.64
C ALA A 73 26.17 4.11 -18.11
N GLY A 74 26.51 3.17 -17.22
CA GLY A 74 27.88 3.02 -16.72
C GLY A 74 28.79 2.15 -17.59
N ARG A 75 28.30 1.58 -18.71
CA ARG A 75 28.97 0.57 -19.55
C ARG A 75 29.54 -0.60 -18.73
N ARG A 76 28.84 -1.02 -17.67
CA ARG A 76 29.31 -2.00 -16.68
C ARG A 76 28.88 -3.43 -16.99
N TRP A 77 28.88 -3.82 -18.25
CA TRP A 77 28.37 -5.13 -18.71
C TRP A 77 29.03 -6.33 -18.01
N LYS A 78 30.29 -6.19 -17.58
CA LYS A 78 30.99 -7.19 -16.75
C LYS A 78 30.29 -7.51 -15.42
N LEU A 79 29.40 -6.64 -14.92
CA LEU A 79 28.59 -6.89 -13.72
C LEU A 79 27.52 -7.98 -13.95
N ILE A 80 27.10 -8.23 -15.20
CA ILE A 80 26.07 -9.22 -15.50
C ILE A 80 26.48 -10.60 -14.97
N GLY A 81 27.71 -11.05 -15.21
CA GLY A 81 28.18 -12.34 -14.68
C GLY A 81 28.26 -12.39 -13.15
N LYS A 82 28.33 -11.24 -12.47
CA LYS A 82 28.30 -11.18 -10.99
C LYS A 82 26.89 -11.22 -10.42
N VAL A 83 25.91 -10.72 -11.17
CA VAL A 83 24.54 -10.48 -10.71
C VAL A 83 23.58 -11.55 -11.22
N LEU A 84 23.82 -12.05 -12.42
CA LEU A 84 23.05 -13.08 -13.12
C LEU A 84 23.77 -14.44 -13.18
N PRO A 85 24.35 -14.98 -12.08
CA PRO A 85 24.89 -16.34 -12.12
C PRO A 85 23.74 -17.35 -12.21
N VAL A 86 23.97 -18.46 -12.93
CA VAL A 86 23.00 -19.57 -13.07
C VAL A 86 22.46 -20.01 -11.71
N ALA A 87 23.34 -20.15 -10.71
CA ALA A 87 22.95 -20.51 -9.35
C ALA A 87 21.93 -19.53 -8.73
N GLY A 88 22.06 -18.24 -9.01
CA GLY A 88 21.12 -17.22 -8.55
C GLY A 88 19.75 -17.34 -9.20
N THR A 89 19.74 -17.58 -10.52
CA THR A 89 18.49 -17.86 -11.26
C THR A 89 17.81 -19.12 -10.73
N VAL A 90 18.58 -20.18 -10.43
CA VAL A 90 18.02 -21.41 -9.82
C VAL A 90 17.39 -21.11 -8.45
N ILE A 91 18.05 -20.33 -7.58
CA ILE A 91 17.47 -19.92 -6.28
C ILE A 91 16.16 -19.16 -6.48
N PHE A 92 16.14 -18.20 -7.41
CA PHE A 92 14.95 -17.42 -7.72
C PHE A 92 13.79 -18.30 -8.22
N LEU A 93 14.05 -19.18 -9.20
CA LEU A 93 13.04 -20.06 -9.75
C LEU A 93 12.53 -21.08 -8.72
N ALA A 94 13.42 -21.60 -7.86
CA ALA A 94 13.04 -22.52 -6.78
C ALA A 94 12.10 -21.86 -5.74
N ILE A 95 12.12 -20.53 -5.61
CA ILE A 95 11.19 -19.80 -4.75
C ILE A 95 9.88 -19.48 -5.49
N VAL A 96 10.00 -19.03 -6.74
CA VAL A 96 8.86 -18.46 -7.48
C VAL A 96 7.97 -19.53 -8.10
N LEU A 97 8.53 -20.60 -8.66
CA LEU A 97 7.79 -21.55 -9.49
C LEU A 97 6.94 -22.59 -8.73
N PRO A 98 7.30 -23.07 -7.53
CA PRO A 98 6.53 -24.14 -6.90
C PRO A 98 5.05 -23.81 -6.70
N TRP A 99 4.74 -22.59 -6.20
CA TRP A 99 3.35 -22.22 -5.95
C TRP A 99 2.52 -22.11 -7.24
N PRO A 100 2.90 -21.31 -8.25
CA PRO A 100 2.15 -21.22 -9.51
C PRO A 100 1.93 -22.58 -10.16
N ILE A 101 2.96 -23.45 -10.20
CA ILE A 101 2.84 -24.78 -10.81
C ILE A 101 1.80 -25.64 -10.09
N LEU A 102 1.73 -25.57 -8.75
CA LEU A 102 0.80 -26.38 -7.97
C LEU A 102 -0.66 -25.90 -8.02
N VAL A 103 -0.89 -24.61 -8.32
CA VAL A 103 -2.24 -24.03 -8.23
C VAL A 103 -2.84 -23.62 -9.57
N ALA A 104 -2.06 -23.54 -10.65
CA ALA A 104 -2.52 -22.93 -11.90
C ALA A 104 -3.77 -23.62 -12.46
N ASP A 105 -3.80 -24.95 -12.54
CA ASP A 105 -4.97 -25.68 -13.04
C ASP A 105 -6.19 -25.51 -12.14
N ARG A 106 -6.00 -25.56 -10.81
CA ARG A 106 -7.08 -25.36 -9.83
C ARG A 106 -7.68 -23.96 -9.91
N LEU A 107 -6.84 -22.95 -10.14
CA LEU A 107 -7.30 -21.57 -10.28
C LEU A 107 -8.03 -21.36 -11.60
N ALA A 108 -7.56 -21.98 -12.69
CA ALA A 108 -8.24 -21.92 -13.98
C ALA A 108 -9.61 -22.60 -13.90
N GLU A 109 -9.68 -23.81 -13.34
CA GLU A 109 -10.93 -24.53 -13.10
C GLU A 109 -11.92 -23.72 -12.23
N ALA A 110 -11.45 -23.19 -11.10
CA ALA A 110 -12.26 -22.36 -10.22
C ALA A 110 -12.76 -21.06 -10.88
N ALA A 111 -12.03 -20.56 -11.88
CA ALA A 111 -12.41 -19.38 -12.66
C ALA A 111 -13.24 -19.73 -13.92
N GLY A 112 -13.53 -21.01 -14.17
CA GLY A 112 -14.20 -21.47 -15.39
C GLY A 112 -13.37 -21.24 -16.67
N GLN A 113 -12.05 -21.19 -16.55
CA GLN A 113 -11.11 -20.92 -17.63
C GLN A 113 -10.46 -22.21 -18.13
N THR A 114 -10.40 -22.40 -19.44
CA THR A 114 -9.70 -23.54 -20.08
C THR A 114 -8.19 -23.33 -20.20
N ASP A 115 -7.75 -22.09 -20.04
CA ASP A 115 -6.34 -21.71 -20.11
C ASP A 115 -5.75 -21.57 -18.70
N THR A 116 -4.89 -22.53 -18.34
CA THR A 116 -4.18 -22.64 -17.07
C THR A 116 -3.50 -21.32 -16.62
N PHE A 117 -3.05 -20.47 -17.56
CA PHE A 117 -2.33 -19.23 -17.25
C PHE A 117 -3.15 -17.95 -17.50
N ALA A 118 -4.44 -18.05 -17.78
CA ALA A 118 -5.28 -16.90 -18.11
C ALA A 118 -5.34 -15.85 -16.99
N LEU A 119 -5.33 -16.27 -15.72
CA LEU A 119 -5.24 -15.35 -14.57
C LEU A 119 -3.96 -14.49 -14.62
N TRP A 120 -2.80 -15.11 -14.85
CA TRP A 120 -1.52 -14.39 -14.94
C TRP A 120 -1.47 -13.47 -16.15
N LYS A 121 -1.96 -13.91 -17.31
CA LYS A 121 -2.04 -13.08 -18.52
C LYS A 121 -2.94 -11.87 -18.32
N THR A 122 -4.08 -12.05 -17.66
CA THR A 122 -5.02 -10.96 -17.39
C THR A 122 -4.45 -9.98 -16.37
N GLU A 123 -4.04 -10.47 -15.21
CA GLU A 123 -3.60 -9.63 -14.09
C GLU A 123 -2.22 -9.00 -14.28
N SER A 124 -1.37 -9.59 -15.12
CA SER A 124 -0.03 -9.06 -15.39
C SER A 124 0.05 -8.33 -16.73
N VAL A 125 -0.16 -9.05 -17.83
CA VAL A 125 0.09 -8.52 -19.18
C VAL A 125 -1.03 -7.58 -19.58
N SER A 126 -2.29 -8.02 -19.49
CA SER A 126 -3.44 -7.21 -19.92
C SER A 126 -3.60 -5.97 -19.05
N ARG A 127 -3.40 -6.11 -17.73
CA ARG A 127 -3.39 -4.97 -16.79
C ARG A 127 -2.26 -3.98 -17.08
N PHE A 128 -1.07 -4.45 -17.42
CA PHE A 128 0.05 -3.58 -17.79
C PHE A 128 -0.18 -2.88 -19.12
N MET A 129 -0.73 -3.59 -20.12
CA MET A 129 -1.06 -3.01 -21.44
C MET A 129 -2.27 -2.07 -21.39
N GLY A 130 -3.03 -2.06 -20.29
CA GLY A 130 -4.24 -1.26 -20.15
C GLY A 130 -5.46 -1.85 -20.87
N THR A 131 -5.40 -3.11 -21.31
CA THR A 131 -6.56 -3.83 -21.84
C THR A 131 -7.44 -4.42 -20.74
N HIS A 132 -6.95 -4.40 -19.49
CA HIS A 132 -7.72 -4.76 -18.29
C HIS A 132 -7.52 -3.71 -17.20
N ASP A 133 -8.61 -3.08 -16.74
CA ASP A 133 -8.60 -2.24 -15.53
C ASP A 133 -7.57 -1.07 -15.63
N SER A 134 -7.51 -0.41 -16.80
CA SER A 134 -6.57 0.68 -17.13
C SER A 134 -6.72 1.89 -16.19
N GLY A 135 -7.95 2.21 -15.80
CA GLY A 135 -8.25 3.40 -15.01
C GLY A 135 -7.90 4.74 -15.69
N ASP A 136 -7.54 4.72 -16.98
CA ASP A 136 -7.32 5.85 -17.90
C ASP A 136 -6.56 7.05 -17.31
N LYS A 137 -5.44 6.75 -16.64
CA LYS A 137 -4.64 7.76 -15.94
C LYS A 137 -3.51 8.30 -16.81
N PRO A 138 -3.25 9.63 -16.76
CA PRO A 138 -2.24 10.27 -17.60
C PRO A 138 -0.81 9.79 -17.29
N VAL A 139 0.12 9.99 -18.22
CA VAL A 139 1.54 9.62 -18.06
C VAL A 139 2.17 10.30 -16.83
N TYR A 140 1.77 11.54 -16.52
CA TYR A 140 2.25 12.29 -15.35
C TYR A 140 1.56 11.92 -14.03
N TYR A 141 0.76 10.84 -13.98
CA TYR A 141 -0.04 10.46 -12.81
C TYR A 141 0.79 10.35 -11.52
N TYR A 142 2.00 9.81 -11.58
CA TYR A 142 2.87 9.62 -10.41
C TYR A 142 3.62 10.88 -9.95
N LEU A 143 3.62 11.94 -10.77
CA LEU A 143 4.34 13.18 -10.48
C LEU A 143 3.91 13.81 -9.13
N PRO A 144 2.62 14.07 -8.86
CA PRO A 144 2.21 14.60 -7.56
C PRO A 144 2.48 13.64 -6.41
N TYR A 145 2.27 12.33 -6.61
CA TYR A 145 2.39 11.34 -5.53
C TYR A 145 3.83 11.16 -5.03
N MET A 146 4.83 11.35 -5.89
CA MET A 146 6.22 11.27 -5.44
C MET A 146 6.54 12.35 -4.39
N PHE A 147 5.98 13.55 -4.54
CA PHE A 147 6.13 14.61 -3.55
C PHE A 147 5.26 14.34 -2.32
N SER A 148 3.99 13.95 -2.52
CA SER A 148 3.08 13.66 -1.41
C SER A 148 3.59 12.54 -0.50
N PHE A 149 4.17 11.48 -1.04
CA PHE A 149 4.71 10.37 -0.25
C PHE A 149 6.08 10.65 0.37
N MET A 150 6.75 11.72 -0.06
CA MET A 150 7.98 12.19 0.56
C MET A 150 7.73 13.22 1.66
N LEU A 151 6.51 13.71 1.88
CA LEU A 151 6.22 14.62 2.99
C LEU A 151 6.68 14.01 4.33
N PRO A 152 7.35 14.81 5.20
CA PRO A 152 7.60 16.25 5.11
C PRO A 152 8.85 16.63 4.28
N TRP A 153 9.58 15.67 3.73
CA TRP A 153 10.83 15.82 2.97
C TRP A 153 10.65 16.18 1.49
N ALA A 154 9.45 16.60 1.07
CA ALA A 154 9.11 16.79 -0.35
C ALA A 154 10.03 17.80 -1.07
N ALA A 155 10.48 18.85 -0.38
CA ALA A 155 11.37 19.84 -0.99
C ALA A 155 12.78 19.31 -1.29
N PHE A 156 13.19 18.19 -0.68
CA PHE A 156 14.45 17.53 -1.01
C PHE A 156 14.37 16.66 -2.27
N VAL A 157 13.17 16.34 -2.77
CA VAL A 157 13.00 15.45 -3.95
C VAL A 157 13.66 16.04 -5.20
N ALA A 158 13.37 17.30 -5.51
CA ALA A 158 13.96 17.96 -6.69
C ALA A 158 15.49 18.10 -6.56
N MET A 159 15.97 18.46 -5.36
CA MET A 159 17.40 18.54 -5.08
C MET A 159 18.08 17.18 -5.24
N ALA A 160 17.47 16.12 -4.69
CA ALA A 160 17.94 14.74 -4.78
C ALA A 160 18.03 14.27 -6.23
N LEU A 161 17.03 14.55 -7.07
CA LEU A 161 17.03 14.19 -8.50
C LEU A 161 18.12 14.91 -9.29
N ALA A 162 18.44 16.16 -8.96
CA ALA A 162 19.48 16.92 -9.64
C ALA A 162 20.89 16.58 -9.14
N ALA A 163 21.02 16.12 -7.89
CA ALA A 163 22.30 15.97 -7.21
C ALA A 163 23.34 15.07 -7.92
N PRO A 164 23.01 13.87 -8.46
CA PRO A 164 23.98 13.01 -9.13
C PRO A 164 24.76 13.69 -10.28
N PHE A 165 24.18 14.73 -10.89
CA PHE A 165 24.74 15.43 -12.04
C PHE A 165 25.79 16.48 -11.65
N TYR A 166 25.87 16.91 -10.39
CA TYR A 166 26.87 17.87 -9.94
C TYR A 166 28.19 17.20 -9.54
N LYS A 167 29.32 17.74 -10.01
CA LYS A 167 30.66 17.19 -9.75
C LYS A 167 31.10 17.26 -8.28
N VAL A 168 30.53 18.18 -7.50
CA VAL A 168 30.85 18.40 -6.08
C VAL A 168 30.69 17.15 -5.21
N TRP A 169 29.81 16.23 -5.60
CA TRP A 169 29.56 14.99 -4.88
C TRP A 169 30.64 13.89 -5.09
N GLY A 170 31.65 14.14 -5.93
CA GLY A 170 32.81 13.27 -6.10
C GLY A 170 32.44 11.79 -6.31
N GLU A 171 33.01 10.91 -5.48
CA GLU A 171 32.76 9.46 -5.55
C GLU A 171 31.33 9.06 -5.18
N ARG A 172 30.64 9.85 -4.35
CA ARG A 172 29.23 9.59 -3.95
C ARG A 172 28.30 9.63 -5.16
N ARG A 173 28.66 10.33 -6.25
CA ARG A 173 27.90 10.33 -7.51
C ARG A 173 27.58 8.93 -8.00
N ARG A 174 28.47 7.94 -7.79
CA ARG A 174 28.25 6.56 -8.22
C ARG A 174 27.04 5.91 -7.55
N VAL A 175 26.90 6.07 -6.23
CA VAL A 175 25.73 5.55 -5.50
C VAL A 175 24.49 6.40 -5.78
N MET A 176 24.67 7.71 -5.95
CA MET A 176 23.56 8.62 -6.26
C MET A 176 22.94 8.32 -7.63
N PHE A 177 23.74 8.05 -8.65
CA PHE A 177 23.22 7.59 -9.95
C PHE A 177 22.53 6.24 -9.86
N TYR A 178 23.03 5.31 -9.04
CA TYR A 178 22.36 4.04 -8.81
C TYR A 178 20.94 4.25 -8.23
N LEU A 179 20.84 5.05 -7.17
CA LEU A 179 19.56 5.41 -6.55
C LEU A 179 18.65 6.20 -7.50
N TRP A 180 19.24 7.05 -8.35
CA TRP A 180 18.51 7.80 -9.37
C TRP A 180 17.91 6.86 -10.42
N PHE A 181 18.67 5.91 -10.96
CA PHE A 181 18.15 4.93 -11.92
C PHE A 181 17.11 4.01 -11.30
N TRP A 182 17.28 3.61 -10.04
CA TRP A 182 16.25 2.91 -9.28
C TRP A 182 14.95 3.72 -9.21
N PHE A 183 15.01 4.94 -8.68
CA PHE A 183 13.82 5.75 -8.52
C PHE A 183 13.18 6.12 -9.87
N VAL A 184 13.95 6.70 -10.80
CA VAL A 184 13.42 7.19 -12.07
C VAL A 184 13.00 6.05 -12.99
N GLY A 185 13.77 4.94 -13.00
CA GLY A 185 13.39 3.75 -13.76
C GLY A 185 12.03 3.20 -13.33
N ASP A 186 11.79 3.09 -12.02
CA ASP A 186 10.49 2.66 -11.49
C ASP A 186 9.36 3.63 -11.84
N ILE A 187 9.59 4.94 -11.69
CA ILE A 187 8.60 5.96 -12.06
C ILE A 187 8.25 5.87 -13.54
N VAL A 188 9.24 5.70 -14.42
CA VAL A 188 9.01 5.58 -15.87
C VAL A 188 8.22 4.32 -16.21
N ILE A 189 8.61 3.16 -15.67
CA ILE A 189 7.92 1.89 -15.90
C ILE A 189 6.47 1.95 -15.39
N MET A 190 6.25 2.48 -14.18
CA MET A 190 4.90 2.63 -13.63
C MET A 190 4.07 3.63 -14.42
N SER A 191 4.69 4.71 -14.91
CA SER A 191 4.01 5.71 -15.75
C SER A 191 3.66 5.19 -17.15
N ALA A 192 4.39 4.19 -17.65
CA ALA A 192 4.08 3.49 -18.90
C ALA A 192 2.94 2.46 -18.74
N SER A 193 2.73 1.92 -17.53
CA SER A 193 1.67 0.94 -17.26
C SER A 193 0.27 1.53 -17.47
N GLY A 194 -0.63 0.75 -18.05
CA GLY A 194 -2.05 1.05 -18.18
C GLY A 194 -2.72 1.17 -16.81
N GLY A 195 -2.78 0.07 -16.04
CA GLY A 195 -3.47 -0.01 -14.74
C GLY A 195 -2.80 0.74 -13.57
N LYS A 196 -2.76 2.07 -13.62
CA LYS A 196 -2.05 2.89 -12.62
C LYS A 196 -2.80 3.01 -11.29
N ARG A 197 -2.11 2.69 -10.18
CA ARG A 197 -2.61 2.93 -8.81
C ARG A 197 -1.61 3.73 -8.00
N MET A 198 -2.08 4.68 -7.19
CA MET A 198 -1.22 5.59 -6.41
C MET A 198 -0.14 4.85 -5.61
N HIS A 199 -0.48 3.69 -5.03
CA HIS A 199 0.40 2.92 -4.16
C HIS A 199 1.44 2.06 -4.91
N TYR A 200 1.39 1.97 -6.24
CA TYR A 200 2.38 1.18 -7.00
C TYR A 200 3.78 1.81 -7.02
N VAL A 201 3.91 3.09 -6.66
CA VAL A 201 5.21 3.77 -6.61
C VAL A 201 6.06 3.39 -5.38
N PHE A 202 5.50 2.68 -4.39
CA PHE A 202 6.21 2.40 -3.14
C PHE A 202 7.58 1.71 -3.28
N PRO A 203 7.81 0.79 -4.23
CA PRO A 203 9.12 0.18 -4.42
C PRO A 203 10.23 1.17 -4.84
N ALA A 204 9.87 2.31 -5.43
CA ALA A 204 10.81 3.37 -5.82
C ALA A 204 11.22 4.25 -4.63
N MET A 205 10.31 4.42 -3.65
CA MET A 205 10.46 5.41 -2.58
C MET A 205 11.67 5.21 -1.66
N PRO A 206 12.16 3.98 -1.37
CA PRO A 206 13.39 3.78 -0.61
C PRO A 206 14.61 4.44 -1.27
N ALA A 207 14.70 4.39 -2.60
CA ALA A 207 15.78 5.02 -3.33
C ALA A 207 15.77 6.54 -3.15
N MET A 208 14.59 7.15 -3.28
CA MET A 208 14.41 8.58 -3.05
C MET A 208 14.68 8.97 -1.60
N ALA A 209 14.26 8.16 -0.63
CA ALA A 209 14.53 8.42 0.79
C ALA A 209 16.04 8.45 1.09
N ILE A 210 16.81 7.50 0.55
CA ILE A 210 18.27 7.47 0.71
C ILE A 210 18.91 8.68 0.00
N LEU A 211 18.46 8.99 -1.23
CA LEU A 211 19.01 10.11 -2.00
C LEU A 211 18.74 11.45 -1.33
N ALA A 212 17.52 11.66 -0.83
CA ALA A 212 17.16 12.82 -0.01
C ALA A 212 17.95 12.87 1.31
N GLY A 213 18.25 11.71 1.92
CA GLY A 213 19.10 11.60 3.10
C GLY A 213 20.52 12.11 2.86
N ILE A 214 21.11 11.85 1.69
CA ILE A 214 22.42 12.40 1.29
C ILE A 214 22.38 13.93 1.19
N ILE A 215 21.29 14.47 0.64
CA ILE A 215 21.10 15.93 0.55
C ILE A 215 20.93 16.52 1.96
N LEU A 216 20.14 15.88 2.80
CA LEU A 216 19.88 16.32 4.16
C LEU A 216 21.15 16.30 5.02
N GLU A 217 22.00 15.28 4.87
CA GLU A 217 23.32 15.18 5.50
C GLU A 217 24.19 16.40 5.15
N ASP A 218 24.26 16.76 3.87
CA ASP A 218 25.03 17.93 3.41
C ASP A 218 24.43 19.25 3.89
N VAL A 219 23.09 19.37 3.81
CA VAL A 219 22.30 20.53 4.23
C VAL A 219 22.28 20.71 5.75
N ILE A 220 22.80 19.79 6.55
CA ILE A 220 22.81 19.94 8.01
C ILE A 220 24.24 19.89 8.57
N PHE A 221 25.06 18.95 8.10
CA PHE A 221 26.34 18.62 8.71
C PHE A 221 27.53 18.94 7.81
N THR A 222 27.58 18.41 6.59
CA THR A 222 28.83 18.36 5.79
C THR A 222 29.14 19.65 5.04
N ARG A 223 28.13 20.31 4.44
CA ARG A 223 28.28 21.56 3.69
C ARG A 223 29.24 21.51 2.48
N CYS A 224 29.41 20.35 1.86
CA CYS A 224 30.23 20.22 0.65
C CYS A 224 29.54 20.80 -0.59
N ALA A 225 28.22 20.69 -0.71
CA ALA A 225 27.48 21.18 -1.88
C ALA A 225 26.69 22.47 -1.60
N TYR A 226 26.13 22.61 -0.39
CA TYR A 226 25.26 23.73 -0.06
C TYR A 226 25.83 24.63 1.05
N THR A 227 25.85 25.94 0.79
CA THR A 227 26.33 26.95 1.76
C THR A 227 25.45 27.02 3.00
N ALA A 228 26.01 27.50 4.12
CA ALA A 228 25.27 27.70 5.36
C ALA A 228 24.08 28.67 5.20
N ARG A 229 24.24 29.72 4.37
CA ARG A 229 23.16 30.67 4.06
C ARG A 229 22.01 29.99 3.33
N PHE A 230 22.32 29.23 2.28
CA PHE A 230 21.31 28.49 1.52
C PHE A 230 20.53 27.54 2.43
N ALA A 231 21.24 26.76 3.25
CA ALA A 231 20.59 25.80 4.12
C ALA A 231 19.76 26.44 5.24
N ARG A 232 20.22 27.54 5.84
CA ARG A 232 19.41 28.29 6.81
C ARG A 232 18.11 28.77 6.16
N ASN A 233 18.18 29.30 4.94
CA ASN A 233 17.00 29.76 4.22
C ASN A 233 16.08 28.59 3.85
N LEU A 234 16.63 27.46 3.40
CA LEU A 234 15.89 26.26 3.07
C LEU A 234 15.17 25.69 4.30
N LEU A 235 15.87 25.53 5.42
CA LEU A 235 15.29 25.04 6.68
C LEU A 235 14.26 26.02 7.26
N GLY A 236 14.51 27.32 7.16
CA GLY A 236 13.54 28.36 7.52
C GLY A 236 12.27 28.30 6.67
N ALA A 237 12.42 28.13 5.35
CA ALA A 237 11.29 27.95 4.44
C ALA A 237 10.50 26.66 4.74
N HIS A 238 11.18 25.56 5.08
CA HIS A 238 10.52 24.33 5.51
C HIS A 238 9.71 24.52 6.81
N ALA A 239 10.28 25.21 7.80
CA ALA A 239 9.57 25.52 9.04
C ALA A 239 8.35 26.42 8.77
N GLY A 240 8.51 27.46 7.94
CA GLY A 240 7.42 28.33 7.51
C GLY A 240 6.31 27.56 6.78
N ALA A 241 6.66 26.65 5.87
CA ALA A 241 5.70 25.80 5.18
C ALA A 241 4.95 24.84 6.13
N GLY A 242 5.65 24.29 7.15
CA GLY A 242 5.02 23.46 8.19
C GLY A 242 3.97 24.24 9.00
N ILE A 243 4.30 25.46 9.42
CA ILE A 243 3.36 26.35 10.12
C ILE A 243 2.19 26.73 9.21
N ALA A 244 2.47 27.13 7.97
CA ALA A 244 1.43 27.49 7.00
C ALA A 244 0.47 26.32 6.71
N ALA A 245 0.98 25.09 6.62
CA ALA A 245 0.16 23.90 6.46
C ALA A 245 -0.73 23.63 7.69
N ALA A 246 -0.19 23.79 8.90
CA ALA A 246 -0.96 23.64 10.13
C ALA A 246 -2.08 24.70 10.24
N VAL A 247 -1.77 25.97 9.97
CA VAL A 247 -2.76 27.07 9.98
C VAL A 247 -3.78 26.90 8.85
N GLY A 248 -3.32 26.54 7.65
CA GLY A 248 -4.19 26.30 6.50
C GLY A 248 -5.16 25.13 6.72
N LEU A 249 -4.72 24.06 7.38
CA LEU A 249 -5.58 22.95 7.76
C LEU A 249 -6.68 23.40 8.74
N ALA A 250 -6.32 24.18 9.76
CA ALA A 250 -7.29 24.75 10.69
C ALA A 250 -8.29 25.68 9.98
N GLY A 251 -7.82 26.57 9.11
CA GLY A 251 -8.67 27.46 8.31
C GLY A 251 -9.61 26.70 7.37
N TYR A 252 -9.11 25.65 6.70
CA TYR A 252 -9.93 24.79 5.85
C TYR A 252 -11.05 24.11 6.65
N ALA A 253 -10.72 23.55 7.83
CA ALA A 253 -11.70 22.92 8.69
C ALA A 253 -12.78 23.89 9.20
N LEU A 254 -12.40 25.13 9.53
CA LEU A 254 -13.37 26.17 9.91
C LEU A 254 -14.28 26.55 8.74
N SER A 255 -13.77 26.57 7.51
CA SER A 255 -14.56 26.84 6.31
C SER A 255 -15.49 25.68 5.92
N ARG A 256 -15.18 24.45 6.38
CA ARG A 256 -15.95 23.23 6.10
C ARG A 256 -16.03 22.34 7.34
N PRO A 257 -16.86 22.70 8.34
CA PRO A 257 -16.89 22.04 9.64
C PRO A 257 -17.20 20.54 9.60
N THR A 258 -17.86 20.08 8.54
CA THR A 258 -18.23 18.67 8.34
C THR A 258 -17.19 17.87 7.56
N ALA A 259 -16.19 18.51 6.97
CA ALA A 259 -15.21 17.83 6.12
C ALA A 259 -14.19 17.00 6.92
N LEU A 260 -13.86 17.42 8.15
CA LEU A 260 -12.87 16.79 9.00
C LEU A 260 -13.31 16.82 10.47
N GLN A 261 -12.98 15.77 11.22
CA GLN A 261 -13.26 15.74 12.65
C GLN A 261 -12.47 16.84 13.39
N PRO A 262 -13.11 17.70 14.20
CA PRO A 262 -12.44 18.82 14.87
C PRO A 262 -11.23 18.39 15.73
N GLY A 263 -11.34 17.26 16.43
CA GLY A 263 -10.26 16.72 17.25
C GLY A 263 -9.00 16.37 16.44
N VAL A 264 -9.17 15.76 15.27
CA VAL A 264 -8.07 15.45 14.35
C VAL A 264 -7.38 16.73 13.86
N VAL A 265 -8.18 17.72 13.48
CA VAL A 265 -7.67 19.02 13.00
C VAL A 265 -6.87 19.72 14.09
N ALA A 266 -7.39 19.74 15.33
CA ALA A 266 -6.70 20.35 16.46
C ALA A 266 -5.36 19.66 16.73
N VAL A 267 -5.32 18.32 16.77
CA VAL A 267 -4.10 17.53 16.98
C VAL A 267 -3.07 17.80 15.88
N LEU A 268 -3.48 17.78 14.62
CA LEU A 268 -2.56 18.01 13.51
C LEU A 268 -2.04 19.46 13.45
N SER A 269 -2.92 20.43 13.68
CA SER A 269 -2.56 21.84 13.59
C SER A 269 -1.70 22.28 14.77
N LEU A 270 -2.17 22.09 16.00
CA LEU A 270 -1.42 22.45 17.20
C LEU A 270 -0.15 21.62 17.35
N GLY A 271 -0.26 20.30 17.13
CA GLY A 271 0.90 19.41 17.18
C GLY A 271 1.94 19.74 16.10
N GLY A 272 1.52 20.14 14.89
CA GLY A 272 2.42 20.62 13.84
C GLY A 272 3.14 21.92 14.22
N ILE A 273 2.44 22.87 14.83
CA ILE A 273 3.04 24.14 15.32
C ILE A 273 4.06 23.86 16.43
N VAL A 274 3.67 23.06 17.44
CA VAL A 274 4.54 22.69 18.56
C VAL A 274 5.78 21.93 18.07
N LEU A 275 5.60 20.96 17.18
CA LEU A 275 6.72 20.23 16.57
C LEU A 275 7.67 21.18 15.83
N THR A 276 7.14 22.10 15.04
CA THR A 276 7.96 23.07 14.32
C THR A 276 8.74 23.97 15.28
N ALA A 277 8.11 24.44 16.35
CA ALA A 277 8.75 25.25 17.38
C ALA A 277 9.90 24.49 18.08
N ILE A 278 9.68 23.22 18.44
CA ILE A 278 10.71 22.34 19.02
C ILE A 278 11.89 22.19 18.06
N VAL A 279 11.63 21.93 16.79
CA VAL A 279 12.66 21.73 15.76
C VAL A 279 13.49 23.00 15.55
N VAL A 280 12.83 24.16 15.43
CA VAL A 280 13.50 25.47 15.31
C VAL A 280 14.36 25.74 16.54
N TRP A 281 13.83 25.49 17.74
CA TRP A 281 14.58 25.65 18.99
C TRP A 281 15.81 24.74 19.07
N LEU A 282 15.68 23.47 18.65
CA LEU A 282 16.80 22.53 18.61
C LEU A 282 17.89 22.95 17.61
N PHE A 283 17.51 23.44 16.42
CA PHE A 283 18.47 24.00 15.47
C PHE A 283 19.14 25.27 16.00
N TRP A 284 18.41 26.15 16.69
CA TRP A 284 18.96 27.34 17.32
C TRP A 284 19.97 27.00 18.43
N ARG A 285 19.70 25.95 19.20
CA ARG A 285 20.63 25.36 20.18
C ARG A 285 21.75 24.53 19.56
N ARG A 286 21.88 24.51 18.22
CA ARG A 286 22.86 23.73 17.45
C ARG A 286 22.79 22.21 17.69
N LYS A 287 21.63 21.70 18.14
CA LYS A 287 21.36 20.28 18.38
C LYS A 287 20.75 19.62 17.14
N SER A 288 21.46 19.65 16.01
CA SER A 288 20.95 19.21 14.70
C SER A 288 20.47 17.74 14.67
N ALA A 289 21.19 16.83 15.32
CA ALA A 289 20.75 15.42 15.41
C ALA A 289 19.43 15.28 16.18
N GLY A 290 19.30 16.01 17.31
CA GLY A 290 18.05 16.06 18.07
C GLY A 290 16.90 16.64 17.25
N ALA A 291 17.16 17.67 16.44
CA ALA A 291 16.15 18.25 15.55
C ALA A 291 15.64 17.21 14.53
N LEU A 292 16.52 16.42 13.91
CA LEU A 292 16.14 15.35 12.99
C LEU A 292 15.31 14.25 13.67
N VAL A 293 15.72 13.83 14.87
CA VAL A 293 14.94 12.87 15.67
C VAL A 293 13.57 13.43 16.00
N ALA A 294 13.48 14.70 16.40
CA ALA A 294 12.20 15.36 16.69
C ALA A 294 11.31 15.42 15.44
N ILE A 295 11.82 15.81 14.28
CA ILE A 295 11.05 15.81 13.02
C ILE A 295 10.49 14.41 12.75
N PHE A 296 11.33 13.38 12.80
CA PHE A 296 10.91 12.01 12.51
C PHE A 296 9.87 11.50 13.52
N ALA A 297 10.19 11.56 14.82
CA ALA A 297 9.31 11.07 15.88
C ALA A 297 8.00 11.86 15.93
N GLY A 298 8.07 13.19 15.86
CA GLY A 298 6.91 14.07 15.85
C GLY A 298 6.01 13.83 14.64
N THR A 299 6.58 13.68 13.44
CA THR A 299 5.80 13.32 12.25
C THR A 299 5.11 11.96 12.42
N CYS A 300 5.81 10.96 12.96
CA CYS A 300 5.22 9.66 13.27
C CYS A 300 4.04 9.78 14.24
N VAL A 301 4.20 10.51 15.35
CA VAL A 301 3.14 10.74 16.33
C VAL A 301 1.95 11.45 15.67
N LEU A 302 2.16 12.54 14.94
CA LEU A 302 1.08 13.28 14.28
C LEU A 302 0.31 12.42 13.28
N PHE A 303 1.01 11.66 12.42
CA PHE A 303 0.36 10.77 11.46
C PHE A 303 -0.36 9.59 12.12
N MET A 304 0.19 9.03 13.20
CA MET A 304 -0.46 7.95 13.95
C MET A 304 -1.70 8.46 14.69
N SER A 305 -1.64 9.63 15.32
CA SER A 305 -2.78 10.26 15.99
C SER A 305 -3.88 10.63 15.00
N ALA A 306 -3.52 11.17 13.83
CA ALA A 306 -4.48 11.40 12.76
C ALA A 306 -5.11 10.11 12.24
N GLY A 307 -4.33 9.03 12.13
CA GLY A 307 -4.84 7.70 11.81
C GLY A 307 -5.81 7.17 12.85
N ALA A 308 -5.48 7.29 14.14
CA ALA A 308 -6.31 6.88 15.26
C ALA A 308 -7.62 7.69 15.35
N GLY A 309 -7.56 8.99 15.06
CA GLY A 309 -8.74 9.85 14.92
C GLY A 309 -9.52 9.66 13.61
N GLY A 310 -9.20 8.64 12.82
CA GLY A 310 -9.99 8.24 11.65
C GLY A 310 -9.73 9.02 10.36
N LEU A 311 -8.71 9.89 10.30
CA LEU A 311 -8.38 10.66 9.08
C LEU A 311 -8.03 9.75 7.90
N PHE A 312 -7.40 8.62 8.20
CA PHE A 312 -6.93 7.66 7.19
C PHE A 312 -7.73 6.36 7.15
N SER A 313 -8.66 6.16 8.09
CA SER A 313 -9.62 5.08 8.00
C SER A 313 -10.56 5.39 6.84
N VAL A 314 -10.64 4.45 5.90
CA VAL A 314 -11.82 4.35 5.02
C VAL A 314 -13.00 4.25 5.98
N ASP A 315 -13.87 5.27 5.96
CA ASP A 315 -15.02 5.51 6.87
C ASP A 315 -15.20 4.38 7.89
N THR A 316 -14.88 4.59 9.16
CA THR A 316 -14.97 3.53 10.19
C THR A 316 -16.36 2.87 10.23
N SER A 317 -17.39 3.56 9.73
CA SER A 317 -18.72 2.99 9.47
C SER A 317 -18.71 1.81 8.48
N PHE A 318 -17.86 1.81 7.44
CA PHE A 318 -17.74 0.71 6.46
C PHE A 318 -17.37 -0.63 7.11
N ASN A 319 -16.43 -0.61 8.06
CA ASN A 319 -15.97 -1.83 8.72
C ASN A 319 -16.87 -2.17 9.91
N ARG A 320 -17.24 -1.17 10.72
CA ARG A 320 -18.03 -1.38 11.94
C ARG A 320 -19.41 -1.96 11.65
N ASN A 321 -20.08 -1.51 10.58
CA ASN A 321 -21.39 -2.04 10.22
C ASN A 321 -21.30 -3.54 9.87
N ALA A 322 -20.39 -3.90 8.95
CA ALA A 322 -20.23 -5.28 8.50
C ALA A 322 -19.77 -6.22 9.62
N GLU A 323 -18.91 -5.75 10.53
CA GLU A 323 -18.49 -6.49 11.73
C GLU A 323 -19.67 -6.75 12.67
N VAL A 324 -20.42 -5.71 13.03
CA VAL A 324 -21.58 -5.83 13.92
C VAL A 324 -22.66 -6.69 13.29
N PHE A 325 -22.91 -6.53 11.99
CA PHE A 325 -23.87 -7.33 11.25
C PHE A 325 -23.44 -8.80 11.18
N ALA A 326 -22.18 -9.08 10.87
CA ALA A 326 -21.65 -10.45 10.87
C ALA A 326 -21.78 -11.13 12.24
N GLY A 327 -21.50 -10.42 13.33
CA GLY A 327 -21.71 -10.93 14.69
C GLY A 327 -23.18 -11.28 14.95
N LYS A 328 -24.09 -10.36 14.65
CA LYS A 328 -25.54 -10.58 14.80
C LYS A 328 -26.06 -11.74 13.96
N VAL A 329 -25.54 -11.91 12.74
CA VAL A 329 -25.89 -13.05 11.87
C VAL A 329 -25.32 -14.35 12.42
N ALA A 330 -24.09 -14.35 12.94
CA ALA A 330 -23.51 -15.53 13.59
C ALA A 330 -24.30 -15.95 14.84
N ASP A 331 -24.70 -14.99 15.68
CA ASP A 331 -25.51 -15.23 16.87
C ASP A 331 -26.89 -15.79 16.51
N ALA A 332 -27.49 -15.29 15.42
CA ALA A 332 -28.78 -15.76 14.94
C ALA A 332 -28.69 -17.17 14.34
N THR A 333 -27.73 -17.40 13.45
CA THR A 333 -27.65 -18.65 12.67
C THR A 333 -27.01 -19.80 13.42
N GLY A 334 -26.29 -19.52 14.51
CA GLY A 334 -25.61 -20.54 15.30
C GLY A 334 -24.24 -20.94 14.73
N ALA A 335 -23.42 -21.54 15.60
CA ALA A 335 -22.02 -21.81 15.33
C ALA A 335 -21.76 -22.93 14.31
N ASP A 336 -22.79 -23.64 13.81
CA ASP A 336 -22.67 -24.73 12.83
C ASP A 336 -23.45 -24.48 11.53
N ALA A 337 -24.16 -23.34 11.42
CA ALA A 337 -24.92 -23.04 10.22
C ALA A 337 -24.05 -22.95 8.95
N GLN A 338 -24.61 -23.48 7.86
CA GLN A 338 -24.07 -23.36 6.51
C GLN A 338 -24.71 -22.19 5.76
N LEU A 339 -24.39 -20.97 6.20
CA LEU A 339 -24.91 -19.72 5.65
C LEU A 339 -24.61 -19.55 4.15
N ILE A 340 -25.62 -19.17 3.38
CA ILE A 340 -25.50 -18.80 1.96
C ILE A 340 -25.78 -17.32 1.80
N ALA A 341 -24.99 -16.62 0.98
CA ALA A 341 -25.27 -15.23 0.61
C ALA A 341 -25.98 -15.17 -0.75
N TYR A 342 -27.14 -14.51 -0.80
CA TYR A 342 -27.82 -14.23 -2.07
C TYR A 342 -27.26 -12.96 -2.71
N GLY A 343 -26.81 -13.06 -3.97
CA GLY A 343 -26.27 -11.95 -4.76
C GLY A 343 -24.84 -11.54 -4.36
N GLY A 344 -24.61 -11.36 -3.06
CA GLY A 344 -23.30 -11.12 -2.47
C GLY A 344 -23.37 -10.53 -1.06
N VAL A 345 -22.24 -10.61 -0.36
CA VAL A 345 -21.94 -9.89 0.89
C VAL A 345 -20.52 -9.36 0.82
N SER A 346 -20.18 -8.34 1.61
CA SER A 346 -18.82 -7.81 1.58
C SER A 346 -17.77 -8.82 2.07
N SER A 347 -16.54 -8.72 1.57
CA SER A 347 -15.42 -9.53 2.07
C SER A 347 -15.11 -9.29 3.56
N ARG A 348 -15.56 -8.16 4.11
CA ARG A 348 -15.46 -7.81 5.53
C ARG A 348 -16.45 -8.62 6.35
N PHE A 349 -17.70 -8.71 5.89
CA PHE A 349 -18.70 -9.58 6.49
C PHE A 349 -18.17 -11.00 6.59
N VAL A 350 -17.66 -11.57 5.49
CA VAL A 350 -17.09 -12.93 5.49
C VAL A 350 -15.92 -13.07 6.47
N HIS A 351 -15.05 -12.06 6.56
CA HIS A 351 -13.94 -12.06 7.52
C HIS A 351 -14.42 -12.08 8.98
N HIS A 352 -15.39 -11.23 9.34
CA HIS A 352 -15.90 -11.12 10.70
C HIS A 352 -16.88 -12.26 11.06
N TYR A 353 -17.57 -12.83 10.08
CA TYR A 353 -18.38 -14.04 10.25
C TYR A 353 -17.50 -15.27 10.52
N GLY A 354 -16.23 -15.23 10.13
CA GLY A 354 -15.23 -16.25 10.49
C GLY A 354 -15.33 -17.56 9.71
N LYS A 355 -16.30 -17.68 8.80
CA LYS A 355 -16.53 -18.87 7.96
C LYS A 355 -16.71 -18.51 6.50
N LYS A 356 -16.55 -19.50 5.62
CA LYS A 356 -16.89 -19.36 4.20
C LYS A 356 -18.41 -19.15 4.08
N VAL A 357 -18.78 -18.11 3.34
CA VAL A 357 -20.16 -17.83 2.96
C VAL A 357 -20.23 -17.92 1.44
N PRO A 358 -20.66 -19.06 0.87
CA PRO A 358 -20.83 -19.19 -0.57
C PRO A 358 -21.84 -18.15 -1.08
N VAL A 359 -21.56 -17.58 -2.25
CA VAL A 359 -22.45 -16.61 -2.90
C VAL A 359 -23.18 -17.32 -4.03
N GLU A 360 -24.50 -17.31 -4.00
CA GLU A 360 -25.36 -17.79 -5.07
C GLU A 360 -26.18 -16.64 -5.65
N LYS A 361 -26.31 -16.61 -6.98
CA LYS A 361 -27.03 -15.55 -7.71
C LYS A 361 -28.33 -16.07 -8.32
N ASP A 362 -28.41 -17.37 -8.56
CA ASP A 362 -29.61 -18.02 -9.06
C ASP A 362 -30.66 -18.13 -7.94
N MET A 363 -31.82 -17.50 -8.13
CA MET A 363 -32.87 -17.43 -7.12
C MET A 363 -33.43 -18.81 -6.77
N ASP A 364 -33.58 -19.69 -7.76
CA ASP A 364 -34.17 -21.00 -7.54
C ASP A 364 -33.21 -21.90 -6.75
N ARG A 365 -31.91 -21.81 -7.01
CA ARG A 365 -30.90 -22.48 -6.17
C ARG A 365 -30.86 -21.96 -4.74
N VAL A 366 -31.04 -20.66 -4.54
CA VAL A 366 -31.12 -20.06 -3.19
C VAL A 366 -32.34 -20.58 -2.46
N HIS A 367 -33.46 -20.74 -3.17
CA HIS A 367 -34.68 -21.32 -2.62
C HIS A 367 -34.51 -22.80 -2.24
N ASP A 368 -33.80 -23.59 -3.06
CA ASP A 368 -33.47 -24.98 -2.72
C ASP A 368 -32.67 -25.05 -1.41
N TYR A 369 -31.63 -24.21 -1.25
CA TYR A 369 -30.87 -24.13 0.00
C TYR A 369 -31.72 -23.71 1.20
N TYR A 370 -32.66 -22.78 0.98
CA TYR A 370 -33.60 -22.35 2.01
C TYR A 370 -34.49 -23.50 2.48
N ILE A 371 -35.03 -24.31 1.55
CA ILE A 371 -35.83 -25.50 1.87
C ILE A 371 -35.01 -26.57 2.60
N GLU A 372 -33.72 -26.72 2.24
CA GLU A 372 -32.78 -27.59 2.96
C GLU A 372 -32.50 -27.15 4.41
N GLY A 373 -33.08 -26.02 4.84
CA GLY A 373 -32.92 -25.47 6.18
C GLY A 373 -31.65 -24.65 6.36
N ARG A 374 -31.00 -24.24 5.26
CA ARG A 374 -29.79 -23.42 5.32
C ARG A 374 -30.18 -21.94 5.38
N PRO A 375 -29.67 -21.18 6.35
CA PRO A 375 -30.00 -19.76 6.44
C PRO A 375 -29.42 -18.99 5.26
N ILE A 376 -30.20 -18.03 4.75
CA ILE A 376 -29.82 -17.17 3.63
C ILE A 376 -29.58 -15.76 4.16
N VAL A 377 -28.42 -15.16 3.90
CA VAL A 377 -28.14 -13.75 4.18
C VAL A 377 -28.21 -12.93 2.90
N ALA A 378 -28.81 -11.75 2.97
CA ALA A 378 -28.83 -10.80 1.87
C ALA A 378 -28.81 -9.36 2.39
N THR A 379 -28.27 -8.45 1.58
CA THR A 379 -28.14 -7.03 1.90
C THR A 379 -28.67 -6.16 0.75
N GLY A 380 -29.14 -4.95 1.09
CA GLY A 380 -29.61 -3.94 0.14
C GLY A 380 -30.58 -4.49 -0.92
N SER A 381 -30.27 -4.23 -2.19
CA SER A 381 -31.15 -4.62 -3.31
C SER A 381 -31.34 -6.13 -3.47
N TYR A 382 -30.43 -6.96 -2.95
CA TYR A 382 -30.59 -8.42 -2.97
C TYR A 382 -31.57 -8.89 -1.92
N MET A 383 -31.58 -8.26 -0.74
CA MET A 383 -32.59 -8.49 0.30
C MET A 383 -33.98 -8.15 -0.23
N ASP A 384 -34.14 -6.99 -0.87
CA ASP A 384 -35.43 -6.54 -1.40
C ASP A 384 -36.00 -7.56 -2.42
N LYS A 385 -35.15 -8.14 -3.28
CA LYS A 385 -35.57 -9.18 -4.23
C LYS A 385 -36.07 -10.46 -3.57
N LEU A 386 -35.46 -10.90 -2.46
CA LEU A 386 -35.96 -12.07 -1.72
C LEU A 386 -37.33 -11.80 -1.09
N ILE A 387 -37.54 -10.57 -0.62
CA ILE A 387 -38.82 -10.13 -0.07
C ILE A 387 -39.90 -10.09 -1.15
N GLU A 388 -39.57 -9.53 -2.32
CA GLU A 388 -40.49 -9.44 -3.48
C GLU A 388 -40.85 -10.81 -4.07
N ASP A 389 -39.92 -11.77 -4.08
CA ASP A 389 -40.15 -13.13 -4.56
C ASP A 389 -41.20 -13.88 -3.71
N GLY A 390 -41.29 -13.56 -2.41
CA GLY A 390 -42.35 -14.04 -1.51
C GLY A 390 -42.21 -15.50 -1.05
N ARG A 391 -41.24 -16.26 -1.56
CA ARG A 391 -40.96 -17.64 -1.11
C ARG A 391 -40.10 -17.71 0.16
N PHE A 392 -39.53 -16.59 0.61
CA PHE A 392 -38.58 -16.54 1.71
C PHE A 392 -39.17 -15.79 2.92
N GLU A 393 -39.14 -16.43 4.08
CA GLU A 393 -39.51 -15.77 5.33
C GLU A 393 -38.29 -15.12 6.00
N ILE A 394 -38.42 -13.83 6.35
CA ILE A 394 -37.41 -13.12 7.14
C ILE A 394 -37.47 -13.63 8.58
N SER A 395 -36.37 -14.19 9.06
CA SER A 395 -36.22 -14.52 10.48
C SER A 395 -35.76 -13.31 11.28
N ARG A 396 -34.73 -12.59 10.79
CA ARG A 396 -34.23 -11.38 11.44
C ARG A 396 -33.75 -10.35 10.42
N ARG A 397 -34.03 -9.07 10.70
CA ARG A 397 -33.59 -7.92 9.90
C ARG A 397 -32.83 -6.94 10.78
N TRP A 398 -31.79 -6.34 10.23
CA TRP A 398 -30.99 -5.32 10.88
C TRP A 398 -30.77 -4.13 9.97
N GLU A 399 -31.01 -2.94 10.52
CA GLU A 399 -30.68 -1.69 9.86
C GLU A 399 -29.17 -1.50 9.78
N ARG A 400 -28.72 -0.83 8.71
CA ARG A 400 -27.31 -0.44 8.54
C ARG A 400 -26.33 -1.62 8.60
N ALA A 401 -26.69 -2.73 7.98
CA ALA A 401 -25.94 -3.98 7.96
C ALA A 401 -24.53 -3.83 7.36
N GLU A 402 -24.42 -3.28 6.16
CA GLU A 402 -23.13 -3.00 5.54
C GLU A 402 -23.24 -1.81 4.58
N ARG A 403 -22.15 -1.50 3.88
CA ARG A 403 -22.12 -0.36 2.97
C ARG A 403 -21.81 -0.84 1.55
N GLU A 404 -22.72 -0.56 0.64
CA GLU A 404 -22.62 -0.82 -0.79
C GLU A 404 -22.36 0.49 -1.52
N GLY A 405 -21.16 0.62 -2.09
CA GLY A 405 -20.72 1.88 -2.68
C GLY A 405 -20.71 3.01 -1.63
N GLU A 406 -21.48 4.06 -1.88
CA GLU A 406 -21.61 5.18 -0.94
C GLU A 406 -22.75 5.03 0.07
N LYS A 407 -23.66 4.06 -0.10
CA LYS A 407 -24.87 3.91 0.72
C LYS A 407 -24.70 2.82 1.78
N VAL A 408 -25.10 3.15 3.00
CA VAL A 408 -25.30 2.14 4.05
C VAL A 408 -26.64 1.47 3.80
N VAL A 409 -26.63 0.14 3.68
CA VAL A 409 -27.79 -0.68 3.34
C VAL A 409 -28.18 -1.58 4.51
N ASP A 410 -29.45 -1.97 4.55
CA ASP A 410 -29.96 -2.95 5.51
C ASP A 410 -29.59 -4.37 5.10
N GLY A 411 -29.74 -5.31 6.02
CA GLY A 411 -29.50 -6.72 5.78
C GLY A 411 -30.42 -7.60 6.61
N ALA A 412 -30.66 -8.80 6.10
CA ALA A 412 -31.52 -9.76 6.75
C ALA A 412 -30.99 -11.19 6.60
N VAL A 413 -31.44 -12.03 7.52
CA VAL A 413 -31.35 -13.49 7.42
C VAL A 413 -32.75 -14.04 7.21
N PHE A 414 -32.84 -14.99 6.28
CA PHE A 414 -34.06 -15.72 5.94
C PHE A 414 -33.87 -17.20 6.32
N GLY A 415 -34.96 -17.83 6.75
CA GLY A 415 -35.01 -19.26 7.06
C GLY A 415 -34.94 -19.56 8.56
N LYS A 416 -34.73 -20.82 8.93
CA LYS A 416 -34.71 -21.21 10.34
C LYS A 416 -33.45 -20.67 11.05
N VAL A 417 -33.65 -20.07 12.20
CA VAL A 417 -32.65 -19.39 13.03
C VAL A 417 -32.86 -19.89 14.47
N ASP A 418 -31.82 -19.95 15.30
CA ASP A 418 -31.97 -20.39 16.69
C ASP A 418 -32.76 -19.34 17.50
N ASP A 419 -33.94 -19.73 18.00
CA ASP A 419 -34.83 -18.85 18.77
C ASP A 419 -34.25 -18.47 20.15
N ASP A 420 -33.33 -19.27 20.69
CA ASP A 420 -32.75 -19.11 22.04
C ASP A 420 -31.65 -18.04 22.15
N ALA A 421 -31.18 -17.45 21.03
CA ALA A 421 -30.17 -16.37 21.05
C ALA A 421 -30.73 -15.00 21.54
N ALA A 422 -31.95 -14.98 22.08
CA ALA A 422 -32.70 -13.76 22.44
C ALA A 422 -32.40 -13.19 23.84
N ALA A 423 -31.50 -13.79 24.65
CA ALA A 423 -31.40 -13.46 26.08
C ALA A 423 -30.08 -12.81 26.55
N SER A 424 -29.39 -12.04 25.71
CA SER A 424 -28.37 -11.08 26.21
C SER A 424 -28.87 -9.64 26.00
N PRO A 425 -29.35 -8.97 27.05
CA PRO A 425 -29.57 -7.53 27.03
C PRO A 425 -28.23 -6.80 26.84
N GLN A 426 -28.28 -5.73 26.04
CA GLN A 426 -27.20 -4.75 25.85
C GLN A 426 -26.73 -4.10 27.14
#